data_AF-A0A7Y5UGT9-F1
#
_entry.id   AF-A0A7Y5UGT9-F1
#
_cell.length_a   1.000
_cell.length_b   1.000
_cell.length_c   1.000
_cell.angle_alpha   90.00
_cell.angle_beta   90.00
_cell.angle_gamma   90.00
#
_symmetry.space_group_name_H-M   'P 1'
#
loop_
_entity.id
_entity.type
_entity.pdbx_description
1 polymer ?
#
loop_
_entity_poly.entity_id
_entity_poly.type
_entity_poly.pdbx_seq_one_letter_code
_entity_poly.pdbx_strand_id
1 'polypeptide(L)'
;MLDYLDGLCAALLARNGTEIRRLLRHPLARALPRRVREEGYAIARAGPESFRAPVQTLHFYHQTLHLLGARPAAARPDAASPADERTGEPRQIEMPLRAAGG
;
A
#
# COMPACT_ATOMS: atom_id res chain seq x y z
N MET A 1 16.79 -11.34 8.64
CA MET A 1 15.91 -10.68 7.64
C MET A 1 14.80 -9.89 8.30
N LEU A 2 14.07 -10.45 9.29
CA LEU A 2 13.09 -9.69 10.08
C LEU A 2 13.70 -8.49 10.81
N ASP A 3 14.84 -8.67 11.47
CA ASP A 3 15.57 -7.58 12.16
C ASP A 3 15.91 -6.40 11.22
N TYR A 4 16.29 -6.70 9.98
CA TYR A 4 16.52 -5.69 8.95
C TYR A 4 15.25 -4.93 8.56
N LEU A 5 14.12 -5.64 8.43
CA LEU A 5 12.82 -5.01 8.15
C LEU A 5 12.34 -4.16 9.31
N ASP A 6 12.56 -4.62 10.55
CA ASP A 6 12.23 -3.88 11.77
C ASP A 6 13.02 -2.57 11.83
N GLY A 7 14.34 -2.62 11.60
CA GLY A 7 15.19 -1.44 11.49
C GLY A 7 14.76 -0.48 10.36
N LEU A 8 14.31 -1.01 9.22
CA LEU A 8 13.79 -0.18 8.13
C LEU A 8 12.46 0.49 8.50
N CYS A 9 11.54 -0.22 9.14
CA CYS A 9 10.30 0.34 9.66
C CYS A 9 10.58 1.45 10.70
N ALA A 10 11.48 1.20 11.66
CA ALA A 10 11.87 2.18 12.65
C ALA A 10 12.48 3.44 12.01
N ALA A 11 13.39 3.29 11.05
CA ALA A 11 13.99 4.42 10.33
C ALA A 11 12.96 5.23 9.52
N LEU A 12 11.99 4.54 8.91
CA LEU A 12 10.89 5.18 8.18
C LEU A 12 9.97 5.96 9.14
N LEU A 13 9.58 5.37 10.27
CA LEU A 13 8.75 6.02 11.29
C LEU A 13 9.47 7.23 11.91
N ALA A 14 10.76 7.11 12.21
CA ALA A 14 11.60 8.20 12.69
C ALA A 14 11.96 9.25 11.62
N ARG A 15 11.52 9.04 10.36
CA ARG A 15 11.81 9.92 9.20
C ARG A 15 13.30 10.21 9.02
N ASN A 16 14.16 9.27 9.39
CA ASN A 16 15.59 9.43 9.29
C ASN A 16 16.08 9.10 7.87
N GLY A 17 16.08 10.11 6.99
CA GLY A 17 16.46 9.97 5.59
C GLY A 17 17.88 9.43 5.36
N THR A 18 18.80 9.63 6.30
CA THR A 18 20.17 9.10 6.22
C THR A 18 20.17 7.59 6.48
N GLU A 19 19.49 7.15 7.53
CA GLU A 19 19.40 5.74 7.88
C GLU A 19 18.58 4.94 6.86
N ILE A 20 17.49 5.52 6.34
CA ILE A 20 16.70 4.91 5.25
C ILE A 20 17.60 4.66 4.03
N ARG A 21 18.39 5.66 3.61
CA ARG A 21 19.31 5.51 2.46
C ARG A 21 20.39 4.49 2.71
N ARG A 22 20.93 4.42 3.93
CA ARG A 22 21.91 3.41 4.33
C ARG A 22 21.32 2.00 4.24
N LEU A 23 20.12 1.79 4.78
CA LEU A 23 19.43 0.50 4.75
C LEU A 23 19.02 0.08 3.35
N LEU A 24 18.60 1.01 2.48
CA LEU A 24 18.25 0.73 1.08
C LEU A 24 19.46 0.41 0.19
N ARG A 25 20.68 0.84 0.57
CA ARG A 25 21.93 0.46 -0.13
C ARG A 25 22.42 -0.94 0.26
N HIS A 26 21.91 -1.52 1.33
CA HIS A 26 22.31 -2.84 1.81
C HIS A 26 21.88 -3.93 0.81
N PRO A 27 22.67 -5.02 0.60
CA PRO A 27 22.31 -6.09 -0.32
C PRO A 27 20.95 -6.73 -0.03
N LEU A 28 20.52 -6.75 1.24
CA LEU A 28 19.20 -7.25 1.64
C LEU A 28 18.03 -6.44 1.05
N ALA A 29 18.23 -5.17 0.69
CA ALA A 29 17.22 -4.37 0.01
C ALA A 29 16.84 -4.94 -1.36
N ARG A 30 17.74 -5.72 -2.00
CA ARG A 30 17.47 -6.36 -3.30
C ARG A 30 16.36 -7.40 -3.20
N ALA A 31 16.20 -8.05 -2.04
CA ALA A 31 15.14 -9.01 -1.77
C ALA A 31 13.78 -8.34 -1.50
N LEU A 32 13.74 -7.03 -1.25
CA LEU A 32 12.49 -6.31 -1.02
C LEU A 32 11.70 -6.15 -2.33
N PRO A 33 10.36 -6.13 -2.27
CA PRO A 33 9.53 -5.74 -3.40
C PRO A 33 9.91 -4.36 -3.92
N ARG A 34 9.84 -4.17 -5.24
CA ARG A 34 10.15 -2.89 -5.89
C ARG A 34 9.37 -1.72 -5.28
N ARG A 35 8.07 -1.92 -5.00
CA ARG A 35 7.18 -0.92 -4.37
C ARG A 35 7.70 -0.43 -3.02
N VAL A 36 8.21 -1.33 -2.17
CA VAL A 36 8.78 -1.00 -0.85
C VAL A 36 10.05 -0.15 -0.99
N ARG A 37 10.92 -0.50 -1.94
CA ARG A 37 12.13 0.30 -2.22
C ARG A 37 11.79 1.72 -2.71
N GLU A 38 10.88 1.82 -3.68
CA GLU A 38 10.46 3.11 -4.24
C GLU A 38 9.82 4.00 -3.17
N GLU A 39 8.98 3.43 -2.31
CA GLU A 39 8.38 4.14 -1.18
C GLU A 39 9.45 4.67 -0.22
N GLY A 40 10.42 3.82 0.16
CA GLY A 40 11.52 4.23 1.04
C GLY A 40 12.35 5.38 0.46
N TYR A 41 12.70 5.32 -0.83
CA TYR A 41 13.41 6.42 -1.50
C TYR A 41 12.57 7.69 -1.57
N ALA A 42 11.28 7.57 -1.81
CA ALA A 42 10.41 8.73 -1.94
C ALA A 42 10.20 9.43 -0.59
N ILE A 43 10.11 8.67 0.51
CA ILE A 43 10.07 9.23 1.88
C ILE A 43 11.41 9.88 2.23
N ALA A 44 12.53 9.21 1.95
CA ALA A 44 13.86 9.77 2.19
C ALA A 44 14.13 11.07 1.40
N ARG A 45 13.53 11.20 0.20
CA ARG A 45 13.61 12.42 -0.61
C ARG A 45 12.68 13.53 -0.12
N ALA A 46 11.50 13.18 0.38
CA ALA A 46 10.52 14.15 0.86
C ALA A 46 10.96 14.86 2.16
N GLY A 47 11.81 14.21 2.96
CA GLY A 47 12.39 14.80 4.16
C GLY A 47 11.46 14.74 5.39
N PRO A 48 11.90 15.31 6.52
CA PRO A 48 11.22 15.17 7.81
C PRO A 48 9.86 15.87 7.88
N GLU A 49 9.66 16.93 7.08
CA GLU A 49 8.41 17.71 6.99
C GLU A 49 7.28 16.94 6.26
N SER A 50 7.57 15.77 5.70
CA SER A 50 6.61 15.01 4.90
C SER A 50 5.75 14.07 5.74
N PHE A 51 4.43 14.21 5.59
CA PHE A 51 3.43 13.31 6.19
C PHE A 51 3.21 12.01 5.43
N ARG A 52 4.07 11.68 4.45
CA ARG A 52 3.90 10.46 3.66
C ARG A 52 4.10 9.21 4.53
N ALA A 53 3.06 8.40 4.64
CA ALA A 53 3.11 7.16 5.40
C ALA A 53 3.82 6.03 4.61
N PRO A 54 4.64 5.18 5.25
CA PRO A 54 5.28 4.02 4.64
C PRO A 54 4.33 2.81 4.57
N VAL A 55 3.20 2.96 3.88
CA VAL A 55 2.11 1.97 3.86
C VAL A 55 2.56 0.64 3.27
N GLN A 56 3.29 0.66 2.15
CA GLN A 56 3.74 -0.55 1.48
C GLN A 56 4.77 -1.31 2.32
N THR A 57 5.67 -0.58 2.98
CA THR A 57 6.69 -1.14 3.87
C THR A 57 6.03 -1.82 5.08
N LEU A 58 5.07 -1.16 5.73
CA LEU A 58 4.33 -1.72 6.86
C LEU A 58 3.53 -2.96 6.46
N HIS A 59 2.83 -2.91 5.34
CA HIS A 59 2.09 -4.06 4.83
C HIS A 59 3.03 -5.26 4.59
N PHE A 60 4.18 -5.03 3.93
CA PHE A 60 5.15 -6.09 3.68
C PHE A 60 5.75 -6.66 4.97
N TYR A 61 6.02 -5.82 5.97
CA TYR A 61 6.49 -6.24 7.28
C TYR A 61 5.49 -7.19 7.96
N HIS A 62 4.22 -6.79 8.05
CA HIS A 62 3.18 -7.62 8.64
C HIS A 62 2.95 -8.93 7.87
N GLN A 63 2.96 -8.87 6.53
CA GLN A 63 2.89 -10.06 5.70
C GLN A 63 4.07 -11.00 5.97
N THR A 64 5.29 -10.47 6.08
CA THR A 64 6.50 -11.26 6.35
C THR A 64 6.46 -11.87 7.74
N LEU A 65 6.01 -11.11 8.75
CA LEU A 65 5.77 -11.62 10.10
C LEU A 65 4.75 -12.75 10.11
N HIS A 66 3.64 -12.61 9.40
CA HIS A 66 2.62 -13.67 9.31
C HIS A 66 3.20 -14.95 8.67
N LEU A 67 3.95 -14.82 7.58
CA LEU A 67 4.57 -15.96 6.90
C LEU A 67 5.59 -16.69 7.78
N LEU A 68 6.31 -15.95 8.64
CA LEU A 68 7.29 -16.51 9.57
C LEU A 68 6.66 -17.00 10.88
N GLY A 69 5.49 -16.47 11.25
CA GLY A 69 4.80 -16.72 12.52
C GLY A 69 3.72 -17.81 12.47
N ALA A 70 2.94 -17.94 11.40
CA ALA A 70 1.93 -19.00 11.28
C ALA A 70 1.28 -19.12 9.88
N ARG A 71 0.98 -20.37 9.54
CA ARG A 71 -0.09 -20.86 8.62
C ARG A 71 -1.38 -20.02 8.73
N PRO A 72 -2.18 -19.87 7.64
CA PRO A 72 -2.74 -18.60 7.19
C PRO A 72 -3.99 -18.15 7.96
N ALA A 73 -4.14 -16.83 8.07
CA ALA A 73 -5.44 -16.18 7.90
C ALA A 73 -5.22 -14.95 7.02
N ALA A 74 -5.74 -15.02 5.81
CA ALA A 74 -5.67 -13.97 4.82
C ALA A 74 -6.34 -12.69 5.36
N ALA A 75 -5.59 -11.60 5.42
CA ALA A 75 -6.14 -10.26 5.39
C ALA A 75 -5.62 -9.59 4.12
N ARG A 76 -6.42 -9.72 3.07
CA ARG A 76 -6.27 -9.03 1.79
C ARG A 76 -6.39 -7.52 2.08
N PRO A 77 -5.41 -6.65 1.76
CA PRO A 77 -5.70 -5.22 1.72
C PRO A 77 -6.52 -5.01 0.45
N ASP A 78 -7.80 -4.70 0.63
CA ASP A 78 -8.62 -4.16 -0.45
C ASP A 78 -7.97 -2.85 -0.91
N ALA A 79 -7.37 -2.90 -2.09
CA ALA A 79 -6.80 -1.72 -2.73
C ALA A 79 -7.95 -0.86 -3.22
N ALA A 80 -8.27 0.19 -2.45
CA ALA A 80 -9.12 1.27 -2.90
C ALA A 80 -8.66 1.78 -4.29
N SER A 81 -9.59 1.82 -5.25
CA SER A 81 -9.52 2.75 -6.38
C SER A 81 -10.47 3.89 -6.10
N PRO A 82 -9.97 5.12 -5.86
CA PRO A 82 -10.80 6.32 -5.89
C PRO A 82 -10.83 6.89 -7.32
N ALA A 83 -11.95 7.54 -7.65
CA ALA A 83 -12.25 8.33 -8.86
C ALA A 83 -12.97 7.59 -10.00
N ASP A 84 -14.31 7.71 -10.02
CA ASP A 84 -14.98 8.48 -11.07
C ASP A 84 -16.36 8.95 -10.59
N GLU A 85 -16.40 10.09 -9.89
CA GLU A 85 -17.62 10.87 -9.73
C GLU A 85 -17.51 12.09 -10.65
N ARG A 86 -18.20 12.06 -11.79
CA ARG A 86 -19.00 13.17 -12.34
C ARG A 86 -19.42 12.91 -13.78
N THR A 87 -20.74 12.77 -14.00
CA THR A 87 -21.60 13.24 -15.13
C THR A 87 -22.81 12.31 -15.10
N GLY A 88 -24.00 12.70 -14.64
CA GLY A 88 -24.87 13.69 -15.27
C GLY A 88 -26.30 13.13 -15.22
N GLU A 89 -27.15 13.83 -14.46
CA GLU A 89 -28.61 13.90 -14.57
C GLU A 89 -29.57 12.75 -14.14
N PRO A 90 -30.79 13.13 -13.69
CA PRO A 90 -31.75 12.26 -13.04
C PRO A 90 -32.89 11.80 -13.96
N ARG A 91 -33.58 10.74 -13.52
CA ARG A 91 -34.98 10.39 -13.81
C ARG A 91 -35.33 9.75 -15.17
N GLN A 92 -36.23 8.76 -15.06
CA GLN A 92 -37.18 8.25 -16.06
C GLN A 92 -36.63 7.29 -17.13
N ILE A 93 -37.03 6.00 -17.03
CA ILE A 93 -38.06 5.34 -17.86
C ILE A 93 -37.90 3.84 -17.59
N GLU A 94 -38.74 3.28 -16.71
CA GLU A 94 -39.01 1.85 -16.71
C GLU A 94 -40.44 1.65 -17.17
N MET A 95 -40.60 1.28 -18.45
CA MET A 95 -41.84 0.75 -18.97
C MET A 95 -41.51 -0.42 -19.90
N PRO A 96 -41.62 -1.68 -19.42
CA PRO A 96 -41.70 -2.82 -20.29
C PRO A 96 -43.17 -3.09 -20.62
N LEU A 97 -43.51 -2.73 -21.85
CA LEU A 97 -44.64 -3.18 -22.65
C LEU A 97 -44.91 -4.69 -22.45
N ARG A 98 -46.03 -5.07 -21.82
CA ARG A 98 -46.62 -6.39 -22.03
C ARG A 98 -47.74 -6.29 -23.06
N ALA A 99 -47.49 -6.99 -24.16
CA ALA A 99 -48.39 -7.18 -25.28
C ALA A 99 -49.68 -7.94 -24.88
N ALA A 100 -50.78 -7.42 -25.42
CA ALA A 100 -51.96 -8.07 -26.01
C ALA A 100 -52.37 -9.52 -25.66
N GLY A 101 -53.70 -9.68 -25.50
CA GLY A 101 -54.48 -10.89 -25.76
C GLY A 101 -55.30 -11.31 -24.53
N GLY A 102 -56.63 -11.40 -24.55
CA GLY A 102 -57.66 -11.26 -25.58
C GLY A 102 -59.02 -11.46 -24.89
#